data_AF-X1RRH6-F1
#
_entry.id   AF-X1RRH6-F1
#
_cell.length_a   1.000
_cell.length_b   1.000
_cell.length_c   1.000
_cell.angle_alpha   90.00
_cell.angle_beta   90.00
_cell.angle_gamma   90.00
#
_symmetry.space_group_name_H-M   'P 1'
#
loop_
_entity.id
_entity.type
_entity.pdbx_description
1 polymer ?
#
loop_
_entity_poly.entity_id
_entity_poly.type
_entity_poly.pdbx_seq_one_letter_code
_entity_poly.pdbx_strand_id
1 'polypeptide(L)'
;GLDIQSGFDLVGDEVEGKYDLIFWHPPYHDAIDYEIAHPNNLSRCPSLSDYLDKLKICMAKLLGHLTPEGHLCILCSNPRKDGIIQLIDSAIIGFNLAPLDAVLVELIEGWSRYFDYGNAAFIPIVHEYVLIFFNKRV
;
A
#
# COMPACT_ATOMS: atom_id res chain seq x y z
N GLY A 1 -15.45 -0.22 -2.45
CA GLY A 1 -14.46 0.66 -3.11
C GLY A 1 -14.53 0.41 -4.60
N LEU A 2 -13.60 1.00 -5.35
CA LEU A 2 -13.36 0.72 -6.76
C LEU A 2 -12.04 -0.08 -6.88
N ASP A 3 -11.95 -0.98 -7.85
CA ASP A 3 -10.76 -1.80 -8.11
C ASP A 3 -10.74 -2.29 -9.56
N ILE A 4 -9.64 -2.95 -9.96
CA ILE A 4 -9.47 -3.44 -11.33
C ILE A 4 -10.51 -4.51 -11.68
N GLN A 5 -11.02 -5.28 -10.72
CA GLN A 5 -12.07 -6.28 -10.97
C GLN A 5 -13.41 -5.62 -11.34
N SER A 6 -13.67 -4.45 -10.78
CA SER A 6 -14.83 -3.60 -11.07
C SER A 6 -14.58 -2.61 -12.21
N GLY A 7 -13.42 -2.68 -12.86
CA GLY A 7 -13.08 -1.87 -14.04
C GLY A 7 -12.45 -0.52 -13.74
N PHE A 8 -11.91 -0.31 -12.53
CA PHE A 8 -11.22 0.91 -12.13
C PHE A 8 -9.75 0.63 -11.81
N ASP A 9 -8.86 1.23 -12.60
CA ASP A 9 -7.43 1.18 -12.40
C ASP A 9 -6.94 2.48 -11.76
N LEU A 10 -6.61 2.47 -10.48
CA LEU A 10 -6.10 3.66 -9.79
C LEU A 10 -4.80 4.22 -10.41
N VAL A 11 -4.02 3.41 -11.15
CA VAL A 11 -2.83 3.92 -11.86
C VAL A 11 -3.26 4.76 -13.08
N GLY A 12 -4.14 4.23 -13.93
CA GLY A 12 -4.55 4.84 -15.19
C GLY A 12 -5.75 5.79 -15.13
N ASP A 13 -6.73 5.52 -14.28
CA ASP A 13 -8.03 6.20 -14.28
C ASP A 13 -8.09 7.39 -13.33
N GLU A 14 -8.83 8.43 -13.69
CA GLU A 14 -9.01 9.59 -12.83
C GLU A 14 -9.90 9.25 -11.62
N VAL A 15 -9.50 9.74 -10.45
CA VAL A 15 -10.33 9.67 -9.24
C VAL A 15 -11.38 10.78 -9.34
N GLU A 16 -12.61 10.53 -8.91
CA GLU A 16 -13.66 11.55 -8.91
C GLU A 16 -13.80 12.21 -7.53
N GLY A 17 -14.34 13.43 -7.49
CA GLY A 17 -14.73 14.07 -6.23
C GLY A 17 -13.60 14.61 -5.34
N LYS A 18 -13.98 15.00 -4.12
CA LYS A 18 -13.09 15.42 -3.03
C LYS A 18 -13.54 14.78 -1.73
N TYR A 19 -12.59 14.40 -0.88
CA TYR A 19 -12.85 13.62 0.33
C TYR A 19 -12.06 14.15 1.54
N ASP A 20 -12.66 14.10 2.72
CA ASP A 20 -11.99 14.41 3.98
C ASP A 20 -11.13 13.25 4.50
N LEU A 21 -11.47 12.02 4.09
CA LEU A 21 -10.73 10.82 4.42
C LEU A 21 -10.74 9.88 3.22
N ILE A 22 -9.56 9.39 2.85
CA ILE A 22 -9.40 8.29 1.90
C ILE A 22 -8.68 7.17 2.63
N PHE A 23 -9.28 5.98 2.63
CA PHE A 23 -8.62 4.77 3.09
C PHE A 23 -8.30 3.89 1.88
N TRP A 24 -7.04 3.53 1.73
CA TRP A 24 -6.55 2.76 0.60
C TRP A 24 -5.77 1.54 1.06
N HIS A 25 -6.18 0.38 0.57
CA HIS A 25 -5.52 -0.91 0.82
C HIS A 25 -5.04 -1.49 -0.52
N PRO A 26 -3.86 -1.07 -1.01
CA PRO A 26 -3.30 -1.65 -2.22
C PRO A 26 -2.95 -3.13 -1.98
N PRO A 27 -3.03 -3.99 -3.01
CA PRO A 27 -2.46 -5.33 -2.90
C PRO A 27 -0.97 -5.21 -2.63
N TYR A 28 -0.45 -6.08 -1.76
CA TYR A 28 0.98 -6.11 -1.46
C TYR A 28 1.74 -6.76 -2.61
N HIS A 29 2.93 -6.22 -2.91
CA HIS A 29 3.76 -6.74 -3.98
C HIS A 29 4.03 -8.23 -3.80
N ASP A 30 3.59 -9.03 -4.78
CA ASP A 30 3.89 -10.46 -4.87
C ASP A 30 3.48 -11.29 -3.63
N ALA A 31 2.50 -10.81 -2.87
CA ALA A 31 1.98 -11.54 -1.71
C ALA A 31 0.84 -12.50 -2.08
N ILE A 32 -0.06 -12.04 -2.95
CA ILE A 32 -1.19 -12.81 -3.49
C ILE A 32 -1.34 -12.43 -4.95
N ASP A 33 -1.27 -13.40 -5.87
CA ASP A 33 -1.63 -13.19 -7.27
C ASP A 33 -3.15 -13.37 -7.41
N TYR A 34 -3.85 -12.29 -7.76
CA TYR A 34 -5.30 -12.30 -7.99
C TYR A 34 -5.68 -12.76 -9.41
N GLU A 35 -4.71 -13.16 -10.24
CA GLU A 35 -4.85 -13.67 -11.62
C GLU A 35 -5.57 -12.71 -12.59
N ILE A 36 -5.61 -11.42 -12.26
CA ILE A 36 -6.21 -10.40 -13.12
C ILE A 36 -5.19 -9.96 -14.18
N ALA A 37 -5.50 -10.19 -15.45
CA ALA A 37 -4.69 -9.76 -16.58
C ALA A 37 -4.88 -8.26 -16.86
N HIS A 38 -4.10 -7.41 -16.18
CA HIS A 38 -4.11 -5.96 -16.38
C HIS A 38 -2.69 -5.38 -16.24
N PRO A 39 -2.23 -4.47 -17.12
CA PRO A 39 -0.86 -3.94 -17.10
C PRO A 39 -0.52 -3.18 -15.80
N ASN A 40 -1.53 -2.60 -15.17
CA ASN A 40 -1.41 -1.87 -13.91
C ASN A 40 -1.87 -2.68 -12.70
N ASN A 41 -1.99 -4.00 -12.82
CA ASN A 41 -2.25 -4.85 -11.67
C ASN A 41 -1.07 -4.80 -10.68
N LEU A 42 -1.26 -4.08 -9.58
CA LEU A 42 -0.25 -3.90 -8.52
C LEU A 42 0.20 -5.23 -7.87
N SER A 43 -0.62 -6.27 -7.91
CA SER A 43 -0.21 -7.61 -7.41
C SER A 43 0.78 -8.33 -8.32
N ARG A 44 0.91 -7.91 -9.59
CA ARG A 44 1.72 -8.59 -10.63
C ARG A 44 2.86 -7.72 -11.17
N CYS A 45 3.28 -6.70 -10.44
CA CYS A 45 4.41 -5.89 -10.85
C CYS A 45 5.70 -6.74 -10.92
N PRO A 46 6.50 -6.64 -12.01
CA PRO A 46 7.67 -7.50 -12.23
C PRO A 46 8.81 -7.27 -11.23
N SER A 47 8.79 -6.16 -10.48
CA SER A 47 9.78 -5.85 -9.46
C SER A 47 9.18 -4.98 -8.36
N LEU A 48 9.83 -4.97 -7.19
CA LEU A 48 9.48 -4.04 -6.11
C LEU A 48 9.57 -2.58 -6.59
N SER A 49 10.55 -2.24 -7.43
CA SER A 49 10.68 -0.88 -7.97
C SER A 49 9.45 -0.48 -8.80
N ASP A 50 9.02 -1.35 -9.73
CA ASP A 50 7.83 -1.09 -10.56
C ASP A 50 6.56 -0.94 -9.71
N TYR A 51 6.45 -1.77 -8.66
CA TYR A 51 5.39 -1.65 -7.67
C TYR A 51 5.42 -0.30 -6.96
N LEU A 52 6.57 0.11 -6.41
CA LEU A 52 6.73 1.36 -5.68
C LEU A 52 6.51 2.60 -6.57
N ASP A 53 6.95 2.56 -7.83
CA ASP A 53 6.72 3.64 -8.80
C ASP A 53 5.23 3.84 -9.07
N LYS A 54 4.48 2.74 -9.27
CA LYS A 54 3.02 2.79 -9.43
C LYS A 54 2.32 3.22 -8.14
N LEU A 55 2.76 2.73 -6.99
CA LEU A 55 2.27 3.13 -5.66
C LEU A 55 2.38 4.63 -5.45
N LYS A 56 3.52 5.21 -5.83
CA LYS A 56 3.77 6.65 -5.73
C LYS A 56 2.80 7.45 -6.61
N ILE A 57 2.53 6.98 -7.83
CA ILE A 57 1.54 7.58 -8.73
C ILE A 57 0.15 7.55 -8.08
N CYS A 58 -0.28 6.39 -7.58
CA CYS A 58 -1.57 6.24 -6.91
C CYS A 58 -1.68 7.13 -5.68
N MET A 59 -0.65 7.17 -4.81
CA MET A 59 -0.63 8.03 -3.62
C MET A 59 -0.75 9.50 -3.99
N ALA A 60 -0.01 9.98 -5.00
CA ALA A 60 -0.10 11.36 -5.48
C ALA A 60 -1.51 11.71 -5.97
N LYS A 61 -2.15 10.80 -6.71
CA LYS A 61 -3.54 10.96 -7.17
C LYS A 61 -4.49 11.07 -5.98
N LEU A 62 -4.45 10.12 -5.04
CA LEU A 62 -5.32 10.14 -3.87
C LEU A 62 -5.15 11.41 -3.02
N LEU A 63 -3.90 11.86 -2.79
CA LEU A 63 -3.62 13.12 -2.09
C LEU A 63 -4.24 14.33 -2.81
N GLY A 64 -4.18 14.36 -4.14
CA GLY A 64 -4.82 15.40 -4.95
C GLY A 64 -6.34 15.49 -4.76
N HIS A 65 -6.99 14.39 -4.34
CA HIS A 65 -8.42 14.30 -4.10
C HIS A 65 -8.83 14.53 -2.64
N LEU A 66 -7.89 14.82 -1.75
CA LEU A 66 -8.25 15.26 -0.40
C LEU A 66 -8.70 16.73 -0.37
N THR A 67 -9.70 17.01 0.46
CA THR A 67 -10.03 18.36 0.94
C THR A 67 -8.87 18.91 1.78
N PRO A 68 -8.79 20.24 2.00
CA PRO A 68 -7.87 20.80 3.00
C PRO A 68 -8.10 20.12 4.35
N GLU A 69 -7.01 19.79 5.04
CA GLU A 69 -7.05 19.06 6.33
C GLU A 69 -7.55 17.61 6.26
N GLY A 70 -7.79 17.09 5.06
CA GLY A 70 -8.14 15.69 4.84
C GLY A 70 -6.96 14.74 5.10
N HIS A 71 -7.27 13.45 5.29
CA HIS A 71 -6.28 12.41 5.61
C HIS A 71 -6.29 11.28 4.58
N LEU A 72 -5.11 10.80 4.20
CA LEU A 72 -4.93 9.57 3.44
C LEU A 72 -4.39 8.49 4.37
N CYS A 73 -5.16 7.43 4.57
CA CYS A 73 -4.75 6.24 5.30
C CYS A 73 -4.36 5.15 4.29
N ILE A 74 -3.15 4.61 4.41
CA ILE A 74 -2.66 3.52 3.55
C ILE A 74 -2.37 2.31 4.43
N LEU A 75 -3.09 1.22 4.22
CA LEU A 75 -2.81 -0.06 4.86
C LEU A 75 -1.74 -0.80 4.05
N CYS A 76 -0.62 -1.13 4.69
CA CYS A 76 0.49 -1.85 4.08
C CYS A 76 1.15 -2.80 5.07
N SER A 77 1.91 -3.76 4.55
CA SER A 77 2.78 -4.63 5.35
C SER A 77 4.18 -4.68 4.75
N ASN A 78 5.12 -5.22 5.52
CA ASN A 78 6.50 -5.46 5.10
C ASN A 78 6.73 -6.96 4.93
N PRO A 79 6.22 -7.57 3.84
CA PRO A 79 6.34 -9.00 3.63
C PRO A 79 7.81 -9.40 3.53
N ARG A 80 8.10 -10.64 3.93
CA ARG A 80 9.41 -11.25 3.75
C ARG A 80 9.40 -12.12 2.51
N LYS A 81 10.29 -11.81 1.57
CA LYS A 81 10.48 -12.57 0.33
C LYS A 81 11.92 -13.06 0.27
N ASP A 82 12.11 -14.36 0.05
CA ASP A 82 13.42 -15.01 0.01
C ASP A 82 14.31 -14.67 1.23
N GLY A 83 13.69 -14.59 2.41
CA GLY A 83 14.37 -14.23 3.67
C GLY A 83 14.55 -12.72 3.91
N ILE A 84 14.32 -11.88 2.91
CA ILE A 84 14.53 -10.42 2.94
C ILE A 84 13.21 -9.68 3.17
N ILE A 85 13.19 -8.80 4.17
CA ILE A 85 12.04 -7.92 4.43
C ILE A 85 11.97 -6.86 3.33
N GLN A 86 10.81 -6.76 2.68
CA GLN A 86 10.50 -5.68 1.75
C GLN A 86 9.98 -4.49 2.56
N LEU A 87 10.78 -3.43 2.70
CA LEU A 87 10.46 -2.23 3.51
C LEU A 87 9.52 -1.27 2.77
N ILE A 88 8.30 -1.73 2.51
CA ILE A 88 7.29 -0.97 1.75
C ILE A 88 6.80 0.25 2.54
N ASP A 89 6.59 0.12 3.85
CA ASP A 89 6.17 1.24 4.71
C ASP A 89 7.16 2.42 4.66
N SER A 90 8.45 2.13 4.79
CA SER A 90 9.55 3.08 4.75
C SER A 90 9.66 3.73 3.37
N ALA A 91 9.45 2.95 2.30
CA ALA A 91 9.41 3.47 0.94
C ALA A 91 8.25 4.45 0.73
N ILE A 92 7.04 4.13 1.22
CA ILE A 92 5.86 5.00 1.13
C ILE A 92 6.10 6.32 1.88
N ILE A 93 6.62 6.26 3.11
CA ILE A 93 7.03 7.46 3.88
C ILE A 93 8.10 8.24 3.10
N GLY A 94 9.07 7.53 2.53
CA GLY A 94 10.17 8.08 1.74
C GLY A 94 9.76 8.72 0.42
N PHE A 95 8.54 8.48 -0.09
CA PHE A 95 8.02 9.23 -1.24
C PHE A 95 7.91 10.72 -0.95
N ASN A 96 7.76 11.09 0.33
CA ASN A 96 7.74 12.47 0.82
C ASN A 96 6.72 13.36 0.07
N LEU A 97 5.54 12.79 -0.24
CA LEU A 97 4.45 13.49 -0.93
C LEU A 97 3.55 14.28 0.02
N ALA A 98 3.46 13.87 1.28
CA ALA A 98 2.68 14.51 2.34
C ALA A 98 3.32 14.23 3.70
N PRO A 99 3.13 15.09 4.71
CA PRO A 99 3.60 14.82 6.06
C PRO A 99 2.87 13.59 6.64
N LEU A 100 3.64 12.70 7.25
CA LEU A 100 3.12 11.60 8.06
C LEU A 100 2.56 12.19 9.37
N ASP A 101 1.31 11.92 9.65
CA ASP A 101 0.58 12.40 10.84
C ASP A 101 0.60 11.35 11.95
N ALA A 102 0.31 10.09 11.60
CA ALA A 102 0.32 8.97 12.54
C ALA A 102 0.65 7.64 11.85
N VAL A 103 1.05 6.67 12.66
CA VAL A 103 1.21 5.26 12.25
C VAL A 103 0.44 4.39 13.24
N LEU A 104 -0.50 3.61 12.74
CA LEU A 104 -1.14 2.55 13.52
C LEU A 104 -0.44 1.23 13.22
N VAL A 105 -0.26 0.40 14.25
CA VAL A 105 0.24 -0.97 14.10
C VAL A 105 -0.90 -1.91 14.45
N GLU A 106 -1.37 -2.64 13.45
CA GLU A 106 -2.43 -3.63 13.60
C GLU A 106 -1.82 -5.01 13.81
N LEU A 107 -2.22 -5.70 14.88
CA LEU A 107 -1.83 -7.10 15.10
C LEU A 107 -2.76 -8.01 14.29
N ILE A 108 -2.19 -8.84 13.43
CA ILE A 108 -2.95 -9.83 12.67
C ILE A 108 -2.96 -11.18 13.40
N GLU A 109 -4.15 -11.71 13.62
CA GLU A 109 -4.34 -13.09 14.08
C GLU A 109 -4.57 -13.99 12.86
N GLY A 110 -3.51 -14.60 12.31
CA GLY A 110 -3.62 -15.33 11.05
C GLY A 110 -2.47 -16.29 10.71
N TRP A 111 -2.48 -16.76 9.45
CA TRP A 111 -1.61 -17.81 8.91
C TRP A 111 -0.11 -17.52 9.02
N SER A 112 0.30 -16.25 9.09
CA SER A 112 1.71 -15.86 9.24
C SER A 112 2.33 -16.36 10.56
N ARG A 113 1.53 -16.71 11.57
CA ARG A 113 2.00 -17.37 12.80
C ARG A 113 2.59 -18.76 12.57
N TYR A 114 2.21 -19.42 11.47
CA TYR A 114 2.58 -20.79 11.14
C TYR A 114 3.39 -20.90 9.84
N PHE A 115 3.61 -19.78 9.15
CA PHE A 115 4.27 -19.75 7.85
C PHE A 115 5.79 -19.79 8.01
N ASP A 116 6.41 -20.79 7.40
CA ASP A 116 7.86 -20.93 7.35
C ASP A 116 8.41 -20.07 6.19
N TYR A 117 9.10 -18.98 6.49
CA TYR A 117 9.67 -18.06 5.51
C TYR A 117 10.99 -18.58 4.89
N GLY A 118 11.25 -19.90 4.95
CA GLY A 118 12.48 -20.54 4.46
C GLY A 118 13.55 -20.68 5.55
N ASN A 119 14.83 -20.72 5.16
CA ASN A 119 15.97 -21.07 6.04
C ASN A 119 16.24 -20.17 7.26
N ALA A 120 15.38 -19.22 7.58
CA ALA A 120 15.53 -18.34 8.75
C ALA A 120 14.19 -18.21 9.49
N ALA A 121 13.94 -19.15 10.40
CA ALA A 121 12.94 -19.01 11.46
C ALA A 121 13.37 -17.86 12.42
N PHE A 122 13.13 -16.62 12.02
CA PHE A 122 13.22 -15.46 12.90
C PHE A 122 11.81 -15.12 13.45
N ILE A 123 11.58 -13.86 13.82
CA ILE A 123 10.29 -13.36 14.32
C ILE A 123 9.26 -13.37 13.16
N PRO A 124 8.12 -14.06 13.33
CA PRO A 124 7.03 -14.03 12.37
C PRO A 124 6.47 -12.61 12.19
N ILE A 125 6.09 -12.27 10.96
CA ILE A 125 5.42 -10.99 10.68
C ILE A 125 3.94 -11.17 11.00
N VAL A 126 3.54 -10.66 12.17
CA VAL A 126 2.18 -10.76 12.72
C VAL A 126 1.53 -9.40 12.87
N HIS A 127 1.97 -8.44 12.06
CA HIS A 127 1.44 -7.09 12.08
C HIS A 127 1.41 -6.45 10.69
N GLU A 128 0.53 -5.47 10.56
CA GLU A 128 0.42 -4.56 9.43
C GLU A 128 0.43 -3.12 9.94
N TYR A 129 0.59 -2.17 9.02
CA TYR A 129 0.69 -0.75 9.32
C TYR A 129 -0.42 0.01 8.61
N VAL A 130 -1.09 0.93 9.31
CA VAL A 130 -1.84 2.00 8.66
C VAL A 130 -1.02 3.27 8.77
N LEU A 131 -0.50 3.73 7.63
CA LEU A 131 0.21 5.00 7.51
C LEU A 131 -0.81 6.11 7.25
N ILE A 132 -0.84 7.13 8.11
CA ILE A 132 -1.81 8.22 8.02
C ILE A 132 -1.06 9.49 7.61
N PHE A 133 -1.41 10.05 6.46
CA PHE A 133 -0.83 11.26 5.91
C PHE A 133 -1.83 12.40 5.94
N PHE A 134 -1.36 13.58 6.33
CA PHE A 134 -2.18 14.78 6.44
C PHE A 134 -2.03 15.67 5.19
N ASN A 135 -3.16 16.08 4.60
CA ASN A 135 -3.18 17.01 3.48
C ASN A 135 -2.98 18.45 3.96
N LYS A 136 -1.72 18.80 4.20
CA LYS A 136 -1.31 20.16 4.54
C LYS A 136 -1.32 21.03 3.28
N ARG A 137 -2.48 21.56 2.89
CA ARG A 137 -2.49 22.67 1.93
C ARG A 137 -2.01 23.93 2.64
N VAL A 138 -0.95 24.52 2.11
CA VAL A 138 -0.51 25.89 2.42
C VAL A 138 -1.40 26.88 1.69
#